data_AF-A0A0C9ZEA3-F1
#
_entry.id   AF-A0A0C9ZEA3-F1
#
_cell.length_a   1.000
_cell.length_b   1.000
_cell.length_c   1.000
_cell.angle_alpha   90.00
_cell.angle_beta   90.00
_cell.angle_gamma   90.00
#
_symmetry.space_group_name_H-M   'P 1'
#
loop_
_entity.id
_entity.type
_entity.pdbx_description
1 polymer ?
#
loop_
_entity_poly.entity_id
_entity_poly.type
_entity_poly.pdbx_seq_one_letter_code
_entity_poly.pdbx_strand_id
1 'polypeptide(L)'
;MTSTGLAADVTPDNIAAREPTKWNMDFLSPEQAAQRWGTTAENRRIMSVEGNTLLFNDPPQFLAHYYHFCAELLLGTWSFWTGAAHPKPPPPIHRAIFPHSSAAGWRDHPGFNSYFLRAAFPSLTVEVDIDWQDRVVATAESDVDQAWHFPYLLLADRSAAFRGRLCGSANQRTASESVDGLIARSKLDIGGLWWRPIRSAVWHFAGATENVPSVKQGEPLDELYEETDKFTITYISRQRTRRRLIPEDHELLVAELEALVARKNAEAMLTEGKEWVLNIVGAETLTKNEQVRLASQTNVLLGVHGNGLSHLILMPRTRFSAVIEIFYPGGFSHDYEWTARALGLKHFGMWNDTYFTEENTPKVHYPEGFQGPNIPIYGPVVANLIEKRIMQEQP
;
A
#
# COMPACT_ATOMS: atom_id res chain seq x y z
N MET A 1 -15.88 -15.97 -3.09
CA MET A 1 -17.18 -15.30 -3.25
C MET A 1 -16.89 -13.82 -3.44
N THR A 2 -17.41 -13.18 -4.49
CA THR A 2 -17.18 -11.76 -4.84
C THR A 2 -18.28 -10.85 -4.24
N SER A 3 -18.30 -9.57 -4.61
CA SER A 3 -19.41 -8.62 -4.40
C SER A 3 -19.92 -8.04 -5.73
N THR A 4 -20.97 -7.21 -5.67
CA THR A 4 -21.54 -6.53 -6.85
C THR A 4 -20.70 -5.38 -7.39
N GLY A 5 -19.64 -4.96 -6.68
CA GLY A 5 -18.80 -3.82 -7.07
C GLY A 5 -19.37 -2.44 -6.71
N LEU A 6 -20.48 -2.38 -5.96
CA LEU A 6 -21.06 -1.12 -5.48
C LEU A 6 -20.19 -0.45 -4.40
N ALA A 7 -20.37 0.86 -4.22
CA ALA A 7 -19.80 1.64 -3.11
C ALA A 7 -20.09 0.96 -1.76
N ALA A 8 -19.13 0.99 -0.84
CA ALA A 8 -19.20 0.29 0.44
C ALA A 8 -19.76 1.20 1.54
N ASP A 9 -20.96 1.72 1.33
CA ASP A 9 -21.65 2.51 2.35
C ASP A 9 -22.13 1.61 3.51
N VAL A 10 -22.19 2.18 4.72
CA VAL A 10 -22.52 1.44 5.95
C VAL A 10 -24.02 1.32 6.20
N THR A 11 -24.86 1.67 5.23
CA THR A 11 -26.32 1.52 5.37
C THR A 11 -26.74 0.06 5.19
N PRO A 12 -27.76 -0.44 5.92
CA PRO A 12 -28.22 -1.82 5.77
C PRO A 12 -28.59 -2.18 4.32
N ASP A 13 -29.23 -1.26 3.60
CA ASP A 13 -29.63 -1.46 2.20
C ASP A 13 -28.43 -1.60 1.27
N ASN A 14 -27.38 -0.78 1.46
CA ASN A 14 -26.16 -0.89 0.67
C ASN A 14 -25.41 -2.19 0.96
N ILE A 15 -25.32 -2.58 2.23
CA ILE A 15 -24.70 -3.85 2.63
C ILE A 15 -25.42 -5.03 1.96
N ALA A 16 -26.75 -5.04 1.98
CA ALA A 16 -27.55 -6.07 1.32
C ALA A 16 -27.37 -6.06 -0.21
N ALA A 17 -27.34 -4.88 -0.84
CA ALA A 17 -27.15 -4.74 -2.28
C ALA A 17 -25.75 -5.14 -2.78
N ARG A 18 -24.76 -5.24 -1.88
CA ARG A 18 -23.42 -5.71 -2.19
C ARG A 18 -23.29 -7.23 -2.25
N GLU A 19 -24.31 -7.96 -1.81
CA GLU A 19 -24.32 -9.42 -1.88
C GLU A 19 -24.34 -9.90 -3.34
N PRO A 20 -23.41 -10.79 -3.75
CA PRO A 20 -23.33 -11.22 -5.12
C PRO A 20 -24.54 -12.08 -5.49
N THR A 21 -24.99 -11.93 -6.72
CA THR A 21 -25.94 -12.85 -7.36
C THR A 21 -25.19 -13.77 -8.33
N LYS A 22 -25.92 -14.71 -8.96
CA LYS A 22 -25.38 -15.52 -10.07
C LYS A 22 -24.85 -14.71 -11.25
N TRP A 23 -25.24 -13.43 -11.35
CA TRP A 23 -24.75 -12.52 -12.39
C TRP A 23 -23.39 -11.89 -12.06
N ASN A 24 -22.94 -12.01 -10.80
CA ASN A 24 -21.64 -11.51 -10.35
C ASN A 24 -20.60 -12.64 -10.30
N MET A 25 -20.98 -13.82 -9.81
CA MET A 25 -20.14 -15.01 -9.80
C MET A 25 -21.02 -16.27 -9.82
N ASP A 26 -20.71 -17.19 -10.73
CA ASP A 26 -21.38 -18.48 -10.84
C ASP A 26 -20.35 -19.60 -11.04
N PHE A 27 -20.73 -20.83 -10.68
CA PHE A 27 -19.90 -22.01 -10.86
C PHE A 27 -20.59 -22.98 -11.82
N LEU A 28 -19.89 -23.33 -12.89
CA LEU A 28 -20.39 -24.26 -13.90
C LEU A 28 -19.58 -25.55 -13.87
N SER A 29 -20.25 -26.69 -14.02
CA SER A 29 -19.59 -27.97 -14.29
C SER A 29 -19.02 -27.98 -15.72
N PRO A 30 -18.03 -28.86 -16.01
CA PRO A 30 -17.54 -29.04 -17.38
C PRO A 30 -18.66 -29.36 -18.38
N GLU A 31 -19.66 -30.14 -17.98
CA GLU A 31 -20.82 -30.51 -18.80
C GLU A 31 -21.72 -29.30 -19.08
N GLN A 32 -21.98 -28.46 -18.06
CA GLN A 32 -22.75 -27.23 -18.24
C GLN A 32 -22.04 -26.24 -19.17
N ALA A 33 -20.73 -26.06 -18.98
CA ALA A 33 -19.90 -25.22 -19.85
C ALA A 33 -19.87 -25.76 -21.30
N ALA A 34 -19.75 -27.08 -21.46
CA ALA A 34 -19.79 -27.78 -22.75
C ALA A 34 -21.14 -27.61 -23.46
N GLN A 35 -22.25 -27.74 -22.73
CA GLN A 35 -23.59 -27.54 -23.29
C GLN A 35 -23.80 -26.09 -23.74
N ARG A 36 -23.31 -25.14 -22.93
CA ARG A 36 -23.50 -23.70 -23.19
C ARG A 36 -22.62 -23.18 -24.31
N TRP A 37 -21.34 -23.55 -24.31
CA TRP A 37 -20.35 -22.95 -25.19
C TRP A 37 -19.71 -23.92 -26.19
N GLY A 38 -20.07 -25.21 -26.20
CA GLY A 38 -19.51 -26.20 -27.11
C GLY A 38 -18.27 -26.93 -26.58
N THR A 39 -17.98 -28.10 -27.16
CA THR A 39 -16.93 -29.04 -26.71
C THR A 39 -15.75 -29.14 -27.68
N THR A 40 -15.97 -28.92 -28.97
CA THR A 40 -14.96 -29.09 -30.03
C THR A 40 -14.36 -27.75 -30.43
N ALA A 41 -13.19 -27.75 -31.07
CA ALA A 41 -12.56 -26.50 -31.50
C ALA A 41 -13.44 -25.69 -32.46
N GLU A 42 -14.26 -26.37 -33.27
CA GLU A 42 -15.11 -25.78 -34.29
C GLU A 42 -16.39 -25.16 -33.71
N ASN A 43 -16.88 -25.65 -32.58
CA ASN A 43 -18.12 -25.17 -31.96
C ASN A 43 -17.91 -24.48 -30.60
N ARG A 44 -16.67 -24.44 -30.09
CA ARG A 44 -16.31 -23.77 -28.84
C ARG A 44 -16.38 -22.25 -29.03
N ARG A 45 -17.33 -21.63 -28.33
CA ARG A 45 -17.62 -20.19 -28.33
C ARG A 45 -17.00 -19.47 -27.14
N ILE A 46 -15.86 -19.97 -26.67
CA ILE A 46 -15.07 -19.37 -25.61
C ILE A 46 -13.81 -18.78 -26.23
N MET A 47 -13.67 -17.47 -26.18
CA MET A 47 -12.51 -16.77 -26.72
C MET A 47 -11.55 -16.41 -25.59
N SER A 48 -10.32 -16.90 -25.69
CA SER A 48 -9.29 -16.61 -24.68
C SER A 48 -8.70 -15.23 -24.90
N VAL A 49 -8.65 -14.42 -23.85
CA VAL A 49 -7.93 -13.16 -23.81
C VAL A 49 -6.50 -13.46 -23.39
N GLU A 50 -5.53 -13.21 -24.28
CA GLU A 50 -4.13 -13.48 -23.99
C GLU A 50 -3.59 -12.65 -22.81
N GLY A 51 -2.60 -13.23 -22.13
CA GLY A 51 -1.94 -12.64 -20.97
C GLY A 51 -2.65 -12.91 -19.64
N ASN A 52 -2.06 -12.37 -18.58
CA ASN A 52 -2.48 -12.60 -17.20
C ASN A 52 -3.09 -11.32 -16.62
N THR A 53 -4.15 -11.47 -15.84
CA THR A 53 -5.05 -10.37 -15.50
C THR A 53 -5.16 -10.17 -13.98
N LEU A 54 -5.05 -8.92 -13.54
CA LEU A 54 -5.60 -8.47 -12.27
C LEU A 54 -6.98 -7.86 -12.54
N LEU A 55 -8.01 -8.35 -11.86
CA LEU A 55 -9.35 -7.77 -11.90
C LEU A 55 -9.66 -7.16 -10.54
N PHE A 56 -9.75 -5.84 -10.49
CA PHE A 56 -10.06 -5.08 -9.28
C PHE A 56 -11.55 -4.75 -9.26
N ASN A 57 -12.35 -5.54 -8.53
CA ASN A 57 -13.80 -5.36 -8.43
C ASN A 57 -14.22 -4.14 -7.58
N ASP A 58 -13.26 -3.35 -7.09
CA ASP A 58 -13.51 -2.20 -6.23
C ASP A 58 -14.17 -1.03 -7.00
N PRO A 59 -15.09 -0.28 -6.37
CA PRO A 59 -15.65 0.96 -6.90
C PRO A 59 -14.64 2.13 -6.80
N PRO A 60 -14.86 3.25 -7.51
CA PRO A 60 -14.00 4.43 -7.48
C PRO A 60 -13.85 5.07 -6.09
N GLN A 61 -14.81 4.82 -5.18
CA GLN A 61 -14.84 5.35 -3.81
C GLN A 61 -13.49 5.21 -3.06
N PHE A 62 -12.78 4.10 -3.26
CA PHE A 62 -11.48 3.86 -2.65
C PHE A 62 -10.32 3.91 -3.64
N LEU A 63 -10.57 3.57 -4.92
CA LEU A 63 -9.53 3.53 -5.93
C LEU A 63 -8.91 4.91 -6.19
N ALA A 64 -9.68 5.99 -6.09
CA ALA A 64 -9.20 7.37 -6.30
C ALA A 64 -8.31 7.92 -5.15
N HIS A 65 -7.73 7.05 -4.32
CA HIS A 65 -6.94 7.44 -3.16
C HIS A 65 -5.63 6.66 -3.11
N TYR A 66 -4.49 7.37 -3.02
CA TYR A 66 -3.16 6.77 -3.15
C TYR A 66 -2.89 5.63 -2.17
N TYR A 67 -3.23 5.83 -0.90
CA TYR A 67 -3.09 4.78 0.11
C TYR A 67 -3.95 3.55 -0.24
N HIS A 68 -5.24 3.72 -0.51
CA HIS A 68 -6.16 2.60 -0.70
C HIS A 68 -5.87 1.80 -1.97
N PHE A 69 -5.39 2.46 -3.03
CA PHE A 69 -5.00 1.77 -4.25
C PHE A 69 -3.60 1.13 -4.12
N CYS A 70 -2.54 1.91 -3.90
CA CYS A 70 -1.18 1.39 -3.97
C CYS A 70 -0.72 0.69 -2.70
N ALA A 71 -1.04 1.24 -1.52
CA ALA A 71 -0.54 0.76 -0.23
C ALA A 71 -1.47 -0.26 0.45
N GLU A 72 -2.64 -0.54 -0.13
CA GLU A 72 -3.60 -1.51 0.36
C GLU A 72 -3.97 -2.48 -0.77
N LEU A 73 -4.76 -2.07 -1.77
CA LEU A 73 -5.28 -2.99 -2.78
C LEU A 73 -4.18 -3.66 -3.62
N LEU A 74 -3.31 -2.89 -4.26
CA LEU A 74 -2.20 -3.42 -5.07
C LEU A 74 -1.21 -4.20 -4.22
N LEU A 75 -0.93 -3.74 -3.00
CA LEU A 75 -0.06 -4.42 -2.04
C LEU A 75 -0.60 -5.82 -1.70
N GLY A 76 -1.88 -5.93 -1.36
CA GLY A 76 -2.55 -7.21 -1.10
C GLY A 76 -2.67 -8.10 -2.34
N THR A 77 -2.94 -7.52 -3.50
CA THR A 77 -2.99 -8.25 -4.78
C THR A 77 -1.63 -8.80 -5.17
N TRP A 78 -0.56 -8.01 -5.02
CA TRP A 78 0.79 -8.45 -5.33
C TRP A 78 1.28 -9.52 -4.36
N SER A 79 0.96 -9.40 -3.06
CA SER A 79 1.29 -10.42 -2.08
C SER A 79 0.63 -11.76 -2.41
N PHE A 80 -0.64 -11.74 -2.84
CA PHE A 80 -1.33 -12.95 -3.28
C PHE A 80 -0.79 -13.48 -4.59
N TRP A 81 -0.56 -12.61 -5.58
CA TRP A 81 0.00 -12.99 -6.88
C TRP A 81 1.34 -13.69 -6.72
N THR A 82 2.20 -13.23 -5.82
CA THR A 82 3.53 -13.80 -5.59
C THR A 82 3.50 -15.02 -4.67
N GLY A 83 2.79 -14.96 -3.55
CA GLY A 83 2.79 -16.01 -2.54
C GLY A 83 1.95 -17.24 -2.91
N ALA A 84 0.81 -17.02 -3.59
CA ALA A 84 -0.10 -18.09 -4.00
C ALA A 84 0.14 -18.58 -5.44
N ALA A 85 1.10 -18.01 -6.17
CA ALA A 85 1.30 -18.30 -7.59
C ALA A 85 1.66 -19.75 -7.89
N HIS A 86 1.07 -20.24 -8.99
CA HIS A 86 1.42 -21.47 -9.67
C HIS A 86 1.34 -21.21 -11.19
N PRO A 87 2.45 -21.23 -11.96
CA PRO A 87 3.80 -21.68 -11.60
C PRO A 87 4.58 -20.67 -10.73
N LYS A 88 5.75 -21.11 -10.22
CA LYS A 88 6.73 -20.28 -9.50
C LYS A 88 7.99 -20.13 -10.37
N PRO A 89 8.51 -18.91 -10.63
CA PRO A 89 8.01 -17.60 -10.19
C PRO A 89 6.63 -17.24 -10.80
N PRO A 90 5.88 -16.32 -10.18
CA PRO A 90 4.58 -15.87 -10.70
C PRO A 90 4.70 -15.38 -12.15
N PRO A 91 3.69 -15.63 -13.00
CA PRO A 91 3.74 -15.18 -14.38
C PRO A 91 3.60 -13.63 -14.46
N PRO A 92 4.10 -13.00 -15.53
CA PRO A 92 4.05 -11.55 -15.68
C PRO A 92 2.60 -11.05 -15.81
N ILE A 93 2.33 -9.88 -15.24
CA ILE A 93 0.99 -9.27 -15.30
C ILE A 93 0.91 -8.44 -16.58
N HIS A 94 -0.12 -8.67 -17.38
CA HIS A 94 -0.30 -8.00 -18.67
C HIS A 94 -1.44 -6.99 -18.65
N ARG A 95 -2.40 -7.19 -17.73
CA ARG A 95 -3.66 -6.43 -17.72
C ARG A 95 -4.13 -6.16 -16.30
N ALA A 96 -4.61 -4.95 -16.06
CA ALA A 96 -5.43 -4.59 -14.92
C ALA A 96 -6.80 -4.11 -15.42
N ILE A 97 -7.88 -4.72 -14.92
CA ILE A 97 -9.25 -4.36 -15.27
C ILE A 97 -9.92 -3.73 -14.06
N PHE A 98 -10.54 -2.57 -14.26
CA PHE A 98 -11.34 -1.83 -13.28
C PHE A 98 -12.79 -1.72 -13.77
N PRO A 99 -13.59 -2.80 -13.68
CA PRO A 99 -14.90 -2.89 -14.33
C PRO A 99 -15.94 -1.88 -13.83
N HIS A 100 -15.73 -1.31 -12.63
CA HIS A 100 -16.68 -0.36 -12.01
C HIS A 100 -16.13 1.06 -11.90
N SER A 101 -15.01 1.33 -12.54
CA SER A 101 -14.36 2.64 -12.47
C SER A 101 -13.96 3.11 -13.86
N SER A 102 -14.30 4.37 -14.15
CA SER A 102 -13.82 5.05 -15.34
C SER A 102 -12.31 5.28 -15.31
N ALA A 103 -11.79 5.80 -16.43
CA ALA A 103 -10.43 6.29 -16.51
C ALA A 103 -10.11 7.29 -15.37
N ALA A 104 -11.02 8.22 -15.06
CA ALA A 104 -10.77 9.14 -13.95
C ALA A 104 -10.90 8.46 -12.58
N GLY A 105 -11.79 7.49 -12.43
CA GLY A 105 -12.21 6.94 -11.13
C GLY A 105 -11.14 6.17 -10.33
N TRP A 106 -10.09 5.67 -10.98
CA TRP A 106 -8.98 4.99 -10.29
C TRP A 106 -7.75 5.88 -10.12
N ARG A 107 -7.74 7.07 -10.72
CA ARG A 107 -6.63 8.02 -10.61
C ARG A 107 -6.88 8.91 -9.40
N ASP A 108 -5.94 8.91 -8.48
CA ASP A 108 -5.96 9.83 -7.35
C ASP A 108 -5.70 11.27 -7.80
N HIS A 109 -6.17 12.22 -6.99
CA HIS A 109 -6.01 13.64 -7.30
C HIS A 109 -4.53 14.09 -7.45
N PRO A 110 -3.58 13.66 -6.58
CA PRO A 110 -2.16 13.91 -6.80
C PRO A 110 -1.54 13.22 -8.03
N GLY A 111 -2.20 12.19 -8.58
CA GLY A 111 -1.76 11.39 -9.71
C GLY A 111 -0.67 10.36 -9.37
N PHE A 112 -0.53 9.97 -8.11
CA PHE A 112 0.43 8.92 -7.71
C PHE A 112 0.00 7.52 -8.14
N ASN A 113 -1.28 7.21 -8.24
CA ASN A 113 -1.78 5.91 -8.68
C ASN A 113 -1.27 5.58 -10.09
N SER A 114 -1.44 6.51 -11.02
CA SER A 114 -1.02 6.33 -12.40
C SER A 114 0.49 6.32 -12.53
N TYR A 115 1.19 7.21 -11.82
CA TYR A 115 2.65 7.22 -11.76
C TYR A 115 3.21 5.89 -11.25
N PHE A 116 2.72 5.43 -10.10
CA PHE A 116 3.18 4.21 -9.44
C PHE A 116 2.92 2.99 -10.30
N LEU A 117 1.70 2.84 -10.81
CA LEU A 117 1.32 1.68 -11.62
C LEU A 117 2.15 1.59 -12.92
N ARG A 118 2.40 2.72 -13.58
CA ARG A 118 3.20 2.78 -14.82
C ARG A 118 4.69 2.58 -14.56
N ALA A 119 5.20 3.03 -13.41
CA ALA A 119 6.58 2.80 -13.00
C ALA A 119 6.82 1.32 -12.63
N ALA A 120 5.87 0.70 -11.91
CA ALA A 120 5.95 -0.70 -11.51
C ALA A 120 5.71 -1.68 -12.67
N PHE A 121 4.79 -1.35 -13.58
CA PHE A 121 4.39 -2.21 -14.69
C PHE A 121 4.28 -1.41 -16.01
N PRO A 122 5.40 -1.11 -16.67
CA PRO A 122 5.42 -0.21 -17.84
C PRO A 122 4.60 -0.74 -19.02
N SER A 123 4.53 -2.07 -19.20
CA SER A 123 3.81 -2.72 -20.31
C SER A 123 2.36 -3.09 -19.97
N LEU A 124 1.85 -2.72 -18.79
CA LEU A 124 0.51 -3.10 -18.33
C LEU A 124 -0.58 -2.40 -19.14
N THR A 125 -1.52 -3.18 -19.69
CA THR A 125 -2.76 -2.62 -20.25
C THR A 125 -3.75 -2.33 -19.11
N VAL A 126 -4.38 -1.16 -19.14
CA VAL A 126 -5.41 -0.79 -18.18
C VAL A 126 -6.74 -0.74 -18.92
N GLU A 127 -7.68 -1.60 -18.54
CA GLU A 127 -9.07 -1.61 -19.00
C GLU A 127 -9.95 -1.03 -17.88
N VAL A 128 -10.93 -0.21 -18.24
CA VAL A 128 -11.85 0.48 -17.33
C VAL A 128 -13.29 0.05 -17.58
N ASP A 129 -14.25 0.67 -16.90
CA ASP A 129 -15.68 0.36 -16.98
C ASP A 129 -16.22 0.22 -18.42
N ILE A 130 -15.90 1.15 -19.32
CA ILE A 130 -16.38 1.10 -20.70
C ILE A 130 -15.78 -0.07 -21.49
N ASP A 131 -14.49 -0.38 -21.29
CA ASP A 131 -13.83 -1.53 -21.94
C ASP A 131 -14.44 -2.86 -21.44
N TRP A 132 -14.78 -2.93 -20.15
CA TRP A 132 -15.47 -4.08 -19.58
C TRP A 132 -16.89 -4.20 -20.13
N GLN A 133 -17.61 -3.09 -20.25
CA GLN A 133 -18.97 -3.07 -20.79
C GLN A 133 -19.01 -3.51 -22.25
N ASP A 134 -18.01 -3.14 -23.06
CA ASP A 134 -17.89 -3.63 -24.44
C ASP A 134 -17.81 -5.16 -24.49
N ARG A 135 -17.07 -5.78 -23.57
CA ARG A 135 -17.00 -7.26 -23.45
C ARG A 135 -18.34 -7.87 -23.06
N VAL A 136 -19.07 -7.22 -22.15
CA VAL A 136 -20.41 -7.64 -21.72
C VAL A 136 -21.39 -7.57 -22.89
N VAL A 137 -21.46 -6.43 -23.59
CA VAL A 137 -22.35 -6.23 -24.74
C VAL A 137 -22.05 -7.26 -25.84
N ALA A 138 -20.77 -7.49 -26.15
CA ALA A 138 -20.35 -8.46 -27.16
C ALA A 138 -20.78 -9.91 -26.87
N THR A 139 -21.10 -10.25 -25.61
CA THR A 139 -21.52 -11.60 -25.21
C THR A 139 -22.99 -11.69 -24.81
N ALA A 140 -23.62 -10.57 -24.42
CA ALA A 140 -25.02 -10.51 -24.00
C ALA A 140 -25.99 -10.27 -25.16
N GLU A 141 -25.56 -9.55 -26.20
CA GLU A 141 -26.39 -9.21 -27.37
C GLU A 141 -26.14 -10.14 -28.57
N SER A 142 -25.67 -11.37 -28.32
CA SER A 142 -25.46 -12.38 -29.35
C SER A 142 -26.63 -13.37 -29.42
N ASP A 143 -26.92 -13.84 -30.63
CA ASP A 143 -27.82 -14.97 -30.90
C ASP A 143 -27.26 -16.32 -30.46
N VAL A 144 -25.99 -16.36 -30.07
CA VAL A 144 -25.30 -17.54 -29.55
C VAL A 144 -24.65 -17.24 -28.19
N ASP A 145 -24.70 -18.20 -27.27
CA ASP A 145 -23.99 -18.10 -25.99
C ASP A 145 -22.47 -18.08 -26.24
N GLN A 146 -21.81 -17.00 -25.83
CA GLN A 146 -20.36 -16.78 -25.94
C GLN A 146 -19.78 -16.35 -24.59
N ALA A 147 -18.47 -16.55 -24.39
CA ALA A 147 -17.78 -16.09 -23.19
C ALA A 147 -16.32 -15.73 -23.46
N TRP A 148 -15.80 -14.78 -22.66
CA TRP A 148 -14.38 -14.50 -22.59
C TRP A 148 -13.72 -15.39 -21.53
N HIS A 149 -12.57 -15.96 -21.87
CA HIS A 149 -11.76 -16.74 -20.95
C HIS A 149 -10.47 -16.01 -20.62
N PHE A 150 -10.20 -15.85 -19.32
CA PHE A 150 -8.94 -15.31 -18.81
C PHE A 150 -8.12 -16.47 -18.23
N PRO A 151 -7.04 -16.92 -18.91
CA PRO A 151 -6.32 -18.14 -18.53
C PRO A 151 -5.72 -18.10 -17.12
N TYR A 152 -5.28 -16.91 -16.69
CA TYR A 152 -4.76 -16.69 -15.35
C TYR A 152 -5.22 -15.32 -14.85
N LEU A 153 -6.11 -15.34 -13.86
CA LEU A 153 -6.74 -14.15 -13.32
C LEU A 153 -6.69 -14.17 -11.79
N LEU A 154 -6.33 -13.03 -11.20
CA LEU A 154 -6.52 -12.75 -9.79
C LEU A 154 -7.66 -11.74 -9.65
N LEU A 155 -8.71 -12.17 -8.95
CA LEU A 155 -9.85 -11.34 -8.57
C LEU A 155 -9.61 -10.73 -7.20
N ALA A 156 -9.51 -9.40 -7.15
CA ALA A 156 -9.41 -8.63 -5.92
C ALA A 156 -10.73 -7.90 -5.66
N ASP A 157 -11.25 -8.03 -4.44
CA ASP A 157 -12.53 -7.43 -4.06
C ASP A 157 -12.50 -7.04 -2.57
N ARG A 158 -12.58 -5.73 -2.30
CA ARG A 158 -12.65 -5.17 -0.95
C ARG A 158 -13.83 -5.69 -0.14
N SER A 159 -15.05 -5.65 -0.68
CA SER A 159 -16.24 -6.06 0.05
C SER A 159 -16.21 -7.55 0.41
N ALA A 160 -15.67 -8.39 -0.47
CA ALA A 160 -15.42 -9.79 -0.18
C ALA A 160 -14.35 -9.97 0.91
N ALA A 161 -13.27 -9.17 0.89
CA ALA A 161 -12.23 -9.22 1.91
C ALA A 161 -12.79 -8.92 3.32
N PHE A 162 -13.73 -7.97 3.45
CA PHE A 162 -14.41 -7.67 4.72
C PHE A 162 -15.21 -8.84 5.33
N ARG A 163 -15.46 -9.93 4.58
CA ARG A 163 -16.05 -11.15 5.13
C ARG A 163 -15.02 -12.05 5.82
N GLY A 164 -13.74 -11.86 5.50
CA GLY A 164 -12.65 -12.58 6.14
C GLY A 164 -12.41 -12.09 7.56
N ARG A 165 -11.80 -12.95 8.38
CA ARG A 165 -11.56 -12.66 9.81
C ARG A 165 -10.55 -11.54 10.00
N LEU A 166 -9.51 -11.48 9.16
CA LEU A 166 -8.39 -10.55 9.31
C LEU A 166 -8.84 -9.14 8.98
N CYS A 167 -9.46 -8.95 7.82
CA CYS A 167 -10.01 -7.67 7.42
C CYS A 167 -11.28 -7.34 8.21
N GLY A 168 -12.31 -8.20 8.18
CA GLY A 168 -13.63 -7.87 8.73
C GLY A 168 -13.69 -7.65 10.23
N SER A 169 -12.84 -8.34 11.00
CA SER A 169 -12.95 -8.36 12.47
C SER A 169 -11.69 -7.95 13.21
N ALA A 170 -10.51 -7.99 12.58
CA ALA A 170 -9.26 -7.70 13.27
C ALA A 170 -8.72 -6.29 12.97
N ASN A 171 -8.49 -5.95 11.69
CA ASN A 171 -7.74 -4.73 11.33
C ASN A 171 -8.41 -3.84 10.26
N GLN A 172 -9.49 -4.30 9.62
CA GLN A 172 -10.19 -3.57 8.54
C GLN A 172 -9.30 -3.24 7.33
N ARG A 173 -8.20 -3.97 7.11
CA ARG A 173 -7.28 -3.83 5.96
C ARG A 173 -7.52 -4.96 4.98
N THR A 174 -7.92 -4.63 3.75
CA THR A 174 -8.25 -5.66 2.74
C THR A 174 -7.04 -6.52 2.40
N ALA A 175 -5.85 -5.91 2.36
CA ALA A 175 -4.58 -6.56 2.11
C ALA A 175 -4.19 -7.61 3.16
N SER A 176 -4.76 -7.55 4.37
CA SER A 176 -4.40 -8.48 5.44
C SER A 176 -4.85 -9.91 5.16
N GLU A 177 -5.97 -10.10 4.46
CA GLU A 177 -6.45 -11.44 4.09
C GLU A 177 -5.42 -12.21 3.25
N SER A 178 -4.73 -11.51 2.35
CA SER A 178 -3.66 -12.11 1.55
C SER A 178 -2.33 -12.13 2.29
N VAL A 179 -1.85 -11.00 2.80
CA VAL A 179 -0.52 -10.90 3.43
C VAL A 179 -0.41 -11.80 4.65
N ASP A 180 -1.23 -11.54 5.68
CA ASP A 180 -1.16 -12.27 6.94
C ASP A 180 -1.57 -13.74 6.73
N GLY A 181 -2.56 -13.96 5.86
CA GLY A 181 -3.01 -15.30 5.48
C GLY A 181 -1.93 -16.14 4.80
N LEU A 182 -1.08 -15.54 3.96
CA LEU A 182 0.01 -16.26 3.28
C LEU A 182 1.26 -16.38 4.15
N ILE A 183 1.55 -15.40 5.00
CA ILE A 183 2.59 -15.53 6.03
C ILE A 183 2.26 -16.71 6.96
N ALA A 184 1.02 -16.79 7.46
CA ALA A 184 0.58 -17.90 8.32
C ALA A 184 0.66 -19.28 7.65
N ARG A 185 0.73 -19.33 6.31
CA ARG A 185 0.88 -20.57 5.51
C ARG A 185 2.31 -20.78 5.00
N SER A 186 3.28 -19.98 5.47
CA SER A 186 4.67 -19.99 5.01
C SER A 186 4.81 -19.86 3.50
N LYS A 187 3.93 -19.04 2.89
CA LYS A 187 3.92 -18.72 1.46
C LYS A 187 4.49 -17.34 1.15
N LEU A 188 4.59 -16.48 2.17
CA LEU A 188 5.25 -15.17 2.11
C LEU A 188 6.18 -15.01 3.31
N ASP A 189 7.22 -14.20 3.16
CA ASP A 189 8.08 -13.81 4.26
C ASP A 189 7.41 -12.72 5.13
N ILE A 190 7.67 -12.77 6.43
CA ILE A 190 7.16 -11.80 7.41
C ILE A 190 7.82 -10.41 7.27
N GLY A 191 8.91 -10.31 6.52
CA GLY A 191 9.71 -9.11 6.36
C GLY A 191 9.31 -8.24 5.17
N GLY A 192 8.28 -8.61 4.40
CA GLY A 192 7.83 -7.82 3.25
C GLY A 192 8.77 -7.88 2.03
N LEU A 193 9.73 -8.81 1.97
CA LEU A 193 10.69 -8.91 0.85
C LEU A 193 9.98 -9.15 -0.49
N TRP A 194 8.81 -9.80 -0.47
CA TRP A 194 7.95 -9.97 -1.64
C TRP A 194 7.52 -8.64 -2.31
N TRP A 195 7.51 -7.51 -1.59
CA TRP A 195 7.19 -6.19 -2.15
C TRP A 195 8.37 -5.51 -2.86
N ARG A 196 9.59 -5.95 -2.55
CA ARG A 196 10.84 -5.34 -3.03
C ARG A 196 10.90 -5.17 -4.56
N PRO A 197 10.50 -6.14 -5.41
CA PRO A 197 10.53 -5.96 -6.86
C PRO A 197 9.69 -4.77 -7.35
N ILE A 198 8.51 -4.56 -6.76
CA ILE A 198 7.63 -3.43 -7.09
C ILE A 198 8.28 -2.13 -6.65
N ARG A 199 8.75 -2.07 -5.41
CA ARG A 199 9.45 -0.90 -4.87
C ARG A 199 10.67 -0.53 -5.72
N SER A 200 11.52 -1.50 -6.06
CA SER A 200 12.72 -1.29 -6.87
C SER A 200 12.40 -0.78 -8.28
N ALA A 201 11.33 -1.26 -8.91
CA ALA A 201 10.91 -0.76 -10.22
C ALA A 201 10.51 0.73 -10.14
N VAL A 202 9.77 1.12 -9.11
CA VAL A 202 9.37 2.53 -8.89
C VAL A 202 10.58 3.41 -8.57
N TRP A 203 11.51 2.93 -7.73
CA TRP A 203 12.77 3.62 -7.45
C TRP A 203 13.60 3.84 -8.72
N HIS A 204 13.76 2.80 -9.54
CA HIS A 204 14.51 2.88 -10.79
C HIS A 204 13.91 3.92 -11.74
N PHE A 205 12.58 3.89 -11.92
CA PHE A 205 11.88 4.86 -12.76
C PHE A 205 12.05 6.30 -12.27
N ALA A 206 12.09 6.52 -10.95
CA ALA A 206 12.34 7.83 -10.37
C ALA A 206 13.81 8.28 -10.46
N GLY A 207 14.73 7.42 -10.88
CA GLY A 207 16.17 7.69 -10.86
C GLY A 207 16.76 7.68 -9.45
N ALA A 208 16.19 6.89 -8.53
CA ALA A 208 16.78 6.65 -7.22
C ALA A 208 17.82 5.52 -7.32
N THR A 209 18.96 5.77 -7.99
CA THR A 209 19.97 4.73 -8.25
C THR A 209 21.27 4.89 -7.44
N GLU A 210 21.58 6.09 -6.98
CA GLU A 210 22.91 6.41 -6.41
C GLU A 210 22.97 6.32 -4.88
N ASN A 211 21.82 6.30 -4.19
CA ASN A 211 21.75 6.32 -2.72
C ASN A 211 20.70 5.34 -2.17
N VAL A 212 20.45 4.26 -2.90
CA VAL A 212 19.56 3.20 -2.44
C VAL A 212 20.35 2.19 -1.63
N PRO A 213 19.88 1.81 -0.44
CA PRO A 213 20.43 0.71 0.33
C PRO A 213 20.74 -0.52 -0.54
N SER A 214 22.02 -0.90 -0.59
CA SER A 214 22.47 -2.04 -1.38
C SER A 214 22.31 -3.35 -0.60
N VAL A 215 22.10 -4.46 -1.32
CA VAL A 215 22.20 -5.81 -0.74
C VAL A 215 23.57 -6.34 -1.10
N LYS A 216 24.28 -6.95 -0.13
CA LYS A 216 25.61 -7.47 -0.40
C LYS A 216 25.52 -8.56 -1.48
N GLN A 217 26.27 -8.39 -2.56
CA GLN A 217 26.43 -9.46 -3.55
C GLN A 217 27.31 -10.57 -2.95
N GLY A 218 26.80 -11.80 -2.89
CA GLY A 218 27.57 -12.99 -2.51
C GLY A 218 27.18 -13.64 -1.18
N GLU A 219 26.25 -13.05 -0.43
CA GLU A 219 25.69 -13.63 0.80
C GLU A 219 24.31 -14.25 0.51
N PRO A 220 23.89 -15.31 1.23
CA PRO A 220 22.62 -15.98 0.99
C PRO A 220 21.43 -15.00 1.05
N LEU A 221 20.31 -15.39 0.42
CA LEU A 221 19.01 -14.69 0.33
C LEU A 221 18.35 -14.32 1.70
N ASP A 222 19.09 -14.38 2.80
CA ASP A 222 18.71 -14.16 4.19
C ASP A 222 19.22 -12.81 4.79
N GLU A 223 19.71 -11.86 3.98
CA GLU A 223 19.92 -10.49 4.48
C GLU A 223 18.55 -9.78 4.65
N LEU A 224 17.95 -9.96 5.83
CA LEU A 224 16.67 -9.35 6.23
C LEU A 224 16.66 -7.81 6.13
N TYR A 225 17.81 -7.15 6.11
CA TYR A 225 17.89 -5.70 6.17
C TYR A 225 18.81 -5.16 5.09
N GLU A 226 18.38 -4.08 4.45
CA GLU A 226 19.18 -3.29 3.53
C GLU A 226 20.11 -2.36 4.33
N GLU A 227 21.35 -2.21 3.88
CA GLU A 227 22.37 -1.37 4.53
C GLU A 227 22.31 0.07 4.02
N THR A 228 22.59 1.03 4.90
CA THR A 228 22.64 2.45 4.53
C THR A 228 23.86 3.13 5.13
N ASP A 229 24.33 4.19 4.48
CA ASP A 229 25.48 4.96 4.94
C ASP A 229 25.08 6.16 5.82
N LYS A 230 23.79 6.49 5.86
CA LYS A 230 23.25 7.66 6.60
C LYS A 230 21.96 7.32 7.33
N PHE A 231 21.73 7.97 8.47
CA PHE A 231 20.45 7.94 9.16
C PHE A 231 19.57 9.11 8.69
N THR A 232 18.66 8.83 7.76
CA THR A 232 17.76 9.83 7.17
C THR A 232 16.41 9.83 7.88
N ILE A 233 16.09 10.97 8.48
CA ILE A 233 14.79 11.29 9.07
C ILE A 233 14.05 12.19 8.08
N THR A 234 12.84 11.81 7.71
CA THR A 234 11.98 12.61 6.84
C THR A 234 10.69 12.96 7.59
N TYR A 235 10.50 14.24 7.86
CA TYR A 235 9.27 14.78 8.40
C TYR A 235 8.40 15.38 7.28
N ILE A 236 7.24 14.78 7.04
CA ILE A 236 6.23 15.29 6.11
C ILE A 236 5.40 16.36 6.83
N SER A 237 5.79 17.62 6.66
CA SER A 237 5.05 18.77 7.17
C SER A 237 3.73 18.91 6.41
N ARG A 238 2.65 19.07 7.18
CA ARG A 238 1.29 19.27 6.64
C ARG A 238 0.72 20.65 6.94
N GLN A 239 1.56 21.60 7.37
CA GLN A 239 1.14 22.94 7.79
C GLN A 239 0.35 23.71 6.73
N ARG A 240 0.57 23.40 5.45
CA ARG A 240 -0.13 23.98 4.29
C ARG A 240 -1.45 23.29 3.95
N THR A 241 -1.86 22.28 4.72
CA THR A 241 -3.08 21.50 4.48
C THR A 241 -4.07 21.64 5.65
N ARG A 242 -5.29 21.12 5.48
CA ARG A 242 -6.34 21.17 6.52
C ARG A 242 -6.00 20.38 7.78
N ARG A 243 -5.43 19.19 7.61
CA ARG A 243 -5.07 18.29 8.72
C ARG A 243 -3.61 18.54 9.08
N ARG A 244 -3.37 19.26 10.17
CA ARG A 244 -2.04 19.77 10.54
C ARG A 244 -1.89 19.84 12.05
N LEU A 245 -0.65 20.04 12.48
CA LEU A 245 -0.33 20.26 13.89
C LEU A 245 -0.70 21.68 14.31
N ILE A 246 -0.82 21.87 15.62
CA ILE A 246 -0.78 23.20 16.23
C ILE A 246 0.54 23.90 15.80
N PRO A 247 0.52 25.19 15.39
CA PRO A 247 1.70 25.88 14.87
C PRO A 247 2.89 25.87 15.83
N GLU A 248 2.65 26.15 17.10
CA GLU A 248 3.70 26.22 18.13
C GLU A 248 4.32 24.83 18.38
N ASP A 249 3.49 23.79 18.40
CA ASP A 249 3.94 22.40 18.54
C ASP A 249 4.75 21.94 17.31
N HIS A 250 4.38 22.43 16.11
CA HIS A 250 5.16 22.19 14.90
C HIS A 250 6.53 22.86 14.95
N GLU A 251 6.60 24.12 15.36
CA GLU A 251 7.86 24.84 15.52
C GLU A 251 8.77 24.15 16.55
N LEU A 252 8.20 23.73 17.68
CA LEU A 252 8.93 22.96 18.69
C LEU A 252 9.42 21.62 18.13
N LEU A 253 8.59 20.87 17.41
CA LEU A 253 8.99 19.61 16.78
C LEU A 253 10.15 19.82 15.80
N VAL A 254 10.09 20.84 14.96
CA VAL A 254 11.17 21.18 14.02
C VAL A 254 12.47 21.48 14.75
N ALA A 255 12.42 22.36 15.75
CA ALA A 255 13.60 22.74 16.53
C ALA A 255 14.26 21.53 17.23
N GLU A 256 13.46 20.62 17.79
CA GLU A 256 13.96 19.42 18.47
C GLU A 256 14.59 18.40 17.50
N LEU A 257 14.02 18.24 16.30
CA LEU A 257 14.60 17.38 15.26
C LEU A 257 15.92 17.97 14.73
N GLU A 258 15.98 19.28 14.52
CA GLU A 258 17.20 19.98 14.10
C GLU A 258 18.30 19.87 15.17
N ALA A 259 17.94 20.08 16.45
CA ALA A 259 18.87 19.95 17.57
C ALA A 259 19.39 18.50 17.73
N LEU A 260 18.53 17.50 17.56
CA LEU A 260 18.91 16.09 17.55
C LEU A 260 19.96 15.80 16.47
N VAL A 261 19.70 16.20 15.22
CA VAL A 261 20.61 15.94 14.10
C VAL A 261 21.93 16.69 14.27
N ALA A 262 21.90 17.96 14.69
CA ALA A 262 23.12 18.73 14.95
C ALA A 262 23.99 18.06 16.02
N ARG A 263 23.39 17.63 17.12
CA ARG A 263 24.10 16.91 18.19
C ARG A 263 24.68 15.59 17.70
N LYS A 264 23.90 14.77 16.97
CA LYS A 264 24.36 13.48 16.47
C LYS A 264 25.44 13.56 15.41
N ASN A 265 25.42 14.59 14.57
CA ASN A 265 26.51 14.82 13.64
C ASN A 265 27.80 15.29 14.34
N ALA A 266 27.69 16.09 15.39
CA ALA A 266 28.85 16.45 16.21
C ALA A 266 29.47 15.21 16.91
N GLU A 267 28.63 14.30 17.42
CA GLU A 267 29.07 13.01 17.98
C GLU A 267 29.72 12.13 16.89
N ALA A 268 29.08 11.99 15.73
CA ALA A 268 29.56 11.15 14.64
C ALA A 268 30.93 11.59 14.09
N MET A 269 31.22 12.90 14.06
CA MET A 269 32.53 13.43 13.70
C MET A 269 33.66 12.98 14.64
N LEU A 270 33.33 12.68 15.91
CA LEU A 270 34.30 12.22 16.91
C LEU A 270 34.49 10.70 16.89
N THR A 271 33.49 9.94 16.42
CA THR A 271 33.45 8.48 16.51
C THR A 271 33.43 7.76 15.16
N GLU A 272 33.67 8.47 14.05
CA GLU A 272 33.48 7.96 12.67
C GLU A 272 32.09 7.32 12.46
N GLY A 273 31.06 7.93 13.09
CA GLY A 273 29.67 7.46 12.99
C GLY A 273 29.01 7.83 11.65
N LYS A 274 27.86 7.21 11.36
CA LYS A 274 27.05 7.56 10.18
C LYS A 274 26.46 8.97 10.31
N GLU A 275 26.39 9.69 9.20
CA GLU A 275 25.76 11.02 9.11
C GLU A 275 24.25 10.91 9.40
N TRP A 276 23.72 11.88 10.15
CA TRP A 276 22.29 12.08 10.38
C TRP A 276 21.78 13.18 9.44
N VAL A 277 20.71 12.89 8.71
CA VAL A 277 20.10 13.81 7.75
C VAL A 277 18.65 14.05 8.16
N LEU A 278 18.23 15.32 8.20
CA LEU A 278 16.85 15.72 8.42
C LEU A 278 16.27 16.37 7.16
N ASN A 279 15.16 15.83 6.68
CA ASN A 279 14.36 16.42 5.60
C ASN A 279 13.00 16.86 6.17
N ILE A 280 12.76 18.17 6.23
CA ILE A 280 11.44 18.72 6.57
C ILE A 280 10.80 19.19 5.27
N VAL A 281 9.75 18.48 4.83
CA VAL A 281 9.19 18.70 3.49
C VAL A 281 7.67 18.85 3.51
N GLY A 282 7.15 19.79 2.72
CA GLY A 282 5.76 19.75 2.27
C GLY A 282 5.69 18.88 1.02
N ALA A 283 5.11 17.67 1.12
CA ALA A 283 5.12 16.73 -0.01
C ALA A 283 4.48 17.33 -1.28
N GLU A 284 3.52 18.24 -1.14
CA GLU A 284 2.87 18.94 -2.25
C GLU A 284 3.77 19.91 -3.02
N THR A 285 4.94 20.27 -2.46
CA THR A 285 5.92 21.14 -3.15
C THR A 285 6.95 20.35 -3.96
N LEU A 286 6.93 19.02 -3.88
CA LEU A 286 7.88 18.14 -4.54
C LEU A 286 7.24 17.45 -5.74
N THR A 287 8.02 17.28 -6.80
CA THR A 287 7.66 16.41 -7.92
C THR A 287 7.56 14.95 -7.46
N LYS A 288 6.88 14.10 -8.24
CA LYS A 288 6.72 12.67 -7.91
C LYS A 288 8.07 11.94 -7.82
N ASN A 289 9.00 12.26 -8.72
CA ASN A 289 10.35 11.69 -8.69
C ASN A 289 11.11 12.11 -7.42
N GLU A 290 11.01 13.37 -7.00
CA GLU A 290 11.62 13.84 -5.75
C GLU A 290 11.03 13.16 -4.52
N GLN A 291 9.69 13.02 -4.45
CA GLN A 291 9.04 12.29 -3.36
C GLN A 291 9.50 10.83 -3.29
N VAL A 292 9.62 10.15 -4.43
CA VAL A 292 10.10 8.75 -4.48
C VAL A 292 11.56 8.65 -4.05
N ARG A 293 12.44 9.53 -4.54
CA ARG A 293 13.87 9.56 -4.13
C ARG A 293 14.03 9.84 -2.65
N LEU A 294 13.23 10.75 -2.11
CA LEU A 294 13.23 11.05 -0.69
C LEU A 294 12.79 9.82 0.12
N ALA A 295 11.69 9.18 -0.27
CA ALA A 295 11.20 7.97 0.39
C ALA A 295 12.22 6.81 0.33
N SER A 296 12.90 6.62 -0.81
CA SER A 296 13.89 5.55 -0.99
C SER A 296 15.13 5.67 -0.10
N GLN A 297 15.39 6.87 0.43
CA GLN A 297 16.51 7.15 1.33
C GLN A 297 16.06 7.25 2.79
N THR A 298 14.76 7.34 3.05
CA THR A 298 14.20 7.58 4.38
C THR A 298 14.28 6.33 5.24
N ASN A 299 14.84 6.46 6.44
CA ASN A 299 14.80 5.38 7.44
C ASN A 299 13.72 5.64 8.47
N VAL A 300 13.56 6.87 8.92
CA VAL A 300 12.45 7.25 9.81
C VAL A 300 11.53 8.23 9.09
N LEU A 301 10.31 7.78 8.78
CA LEU A 301 9.27 8.62 8.20
C LEU A 301 8.34 9.11 9.31
N LEU A 302 8.20 10.41 9.45
CA LEU A 302 7.38 11.06 10.47
C LEU A 302 6.32 11.93 9.82
N GLY A 303 5.09 11.94 10.35
CA GLY A 303 4.07 12.88 9.90
C GLY A 303 2.73 12.71 10.58
N VAL A 304 1.86 13.69 10.39
CA VAL A 304 0.45 13.59 10.81
C VAL A 304 -0.27 12.55 9.97
N HIS A 305 -1.01 11.66 10.64
CA HIS A 305 -1.82 10.59 10.03
C HIS A 305 -2.51 11.05 8.75
N GLY A 306 -2.41 10.25 7.68
CA GLY A 306 -3.01 10.51 6.37
C GLY A 306 -2.01 10.41 5.21
N ASN A 307 -2.47 10.77 4.00
CA ASN A 307 -1.82 10.38 2.74
C ASN A 307 -0.35 10.68 2.59
N GLY A 308 0.21 11.66 3.30
CA GLY A 308 1.64 11.93 3.29
C GLY A 308 2.49 10.72 3.70
N LEU A 309 1.95 9.81 4.53
CA LEU A 309 2.64 8.61 4.99
C LEU A 309 2.54 7.42 4.03
N SER A 310 1.77 7.53 2.93
CA SER A 310 1.62 6.43 1.95
C SER A 310 2.96 6.02 1.32
N HIS A 311 3.92 6.95 1.29
CA HIS A 311 5.29 6.71 0.83
C HIS A 311 6.07 5.70 1.68
N LEU A 312 5.54 5.23 2.81
CA LEU A 312 6.13 4.11 3.57
C LEU A 312 6.36 2.86 2.70
N ILE A 313 5.53 2.65 1.67
CA ILE A 313 5.68 1.51 0.75
C ILE A 313 6.92 1.63 -0.15
N LEU A 314 7.54 2.82 -0.18
CA LEU A 314 8.75 3.14 -0.90
C LEU A 314 9.97 3.26 0.00
N MET A 315 9.83 3.05 1.32
CA MET A 315 10.97 3.09 2.23
C MET A 315 11.82 1.81 2.11
N PRO A 316 13.16 1.90 2.25
CA PRO A 316 14.00 0.74 2.43
C PRO A 316 13.72 0.05 3.77
N ARG A 317 13.94 -1.27 3.81
CA ARG A 317 13.84 -2.06 5.03
C ARG A 317 15.22 -2.17 5.67
N THR A 318 15.54 -1.25 6.56
CA THR A 318 16.80 -1.25 7.35
C THR A 318 16.51 -1.67 8.79
N ARG A 319 17.55 -1.97 9.59
CA ARG A 319 17.39 -2.33 11.01
C ARG A 319 16.69 -1.26 11.85
N PHE A 320 16.79 0.00 11.43
CA PHE A 320 16.24 1.17 12.13
C PHE A 320 15.02 1.75 11.40
N SER A 321 14.55 1.14 10.30
CA SER A 321 13.41 1.66 9.56
C SER A 321 12.16 1.71 10.43
N ALA A 322 11.52 2.88 10.46
CA ALA A 322 10.34 3.14 11.27
C ALA A 322 9.42 4.20 10.65
N VAL A 323 8.11 4.06 10.89
CA VAL A 323 7.09 5.08 10.64
C VAL A 323 6.60 5.61 11.97
N ILE A 324 6.69 6.92 12.17
CA ILE A 324 6.12 7.62 13.33
C ILE A 324 4.91 8.40 12.84
N GLU A 325 3.75 8.00 13.32
CA GLU A 325 2.47 8.53 12.89
C GLU A 325 1.84 9.37 14.00
N ILE A 326 1.63 10.64 13.73
CA ILE A 326 1.06 11.58 14.70
C ILE A 326 -0.46 11.61 14.56
N PHE A 327 -1.15 11.26 15.65
CA PHE A 327 -2.60 11.27 15.75
C PHE A 327 -3.09 12.37 16.68
N TYR A 328 -4.35 12.79 16.48
CA TYR A 328 -5.06 13.51 17.53
C TYR A 328 -5.23 12.59 18.75
N PRO A 329 -4.99 13.06 19.99
CA PRO A 329 -5.07 12.23 21.20
C PRO A 329 -6.37 11.42 21.29
N GLY A 330 -6.23 10.15 21.65
CA GLY A 330 -7.34 9.19 21.70
C GLY A 330 -7.80 8.68 20.32
N GLY A 331 -7.19 9.14 19.23
CA GLY A 331 -7.51 8.72 17.88
C GLY A 331 -6.55 7.67 17.33
N PHE A 332 -7.06 6.72 16.57
CA PHE A 332 -6.26 5.67 15.95
C PHE A 332 -6.98 5.06 14.75
N SER A 333 -6.20 4.63 13.75
CA SER A 333 -6.64 3.85 12.60
C SER A 333 -5.52 2.92 12.13
N HIS A 334 -5.87 1.75 11.60
CA HIS A 334 -4.90 0.75 11.14
C HIS A 334 -4.19 1.09 9.82
N ASP A 335 -4.58 2.16 9.11
CA ASP A 335 -4.13 2.43 7.75
C ASP A 335 -2.60 2.27 7.58
N TYR A 336 -1.81 3.19 8.12
CA TYR A 336 -0.35 3.18 7.94
C TYR A 336 0.34 2.25 8.94
N GLU A 337 -0.26 2.01 10.10
CA GLU A 337 0.21 1.08 11.12
C GLU A 337 0.36 -0.35 10.58
N TRP A 338 -0.72 -0.92 10.05
CA TRP A 338 -0.70 -2.28 9.55
C TRP A 338 0.21 -2.39 8.32
N THR A 339 0.16 -1.43 7.39
CA THR A 339 0.99 -1.49 6.17
C THR A 339 2.48 -1.37 6.48
N ALA A 340 2.88 -0.51 7.43
CA ALA A 340 4.28 -0.41 7.86
C ALA A 340 4.80 -1.77 8.36
N ARG A 341 4.03 -2.44 9.22
CA ARG A 341 4.39 -3.75 9.75
C ARG A 341 4.43 -4.84 8.69
N ALA A 342 3.47 -4.86 7.77
CA ALA A 342 3.42 -5.82 6.67
C ALA A 342 4.68 -5.75 5.77
N LEU A 343 5.35 -4.60 5.77
CA LEU A 343 6.60 -4.36 5.06
C LEU A 343 7.85 -4.45 5.95
N GLY A 344 7.72 -4.99 7.17
CA GLY A 344 8.81 -5.17 8.11
C GLY A 344 9.37 -3.87 8.69
N LEU A 345 8.61 -2.76 8.63
CA LEU A 345 8.95 -1.48 9.25
C LEU A 345 8.36 -1.43 10.67
N LYS A 346 9.08 -0.80 11.61
CA LYS A 346 8.50 -0.50 12.93
C LYS A 346 7.48 0.63 12.79
N HIS A 347 6.43 0.61 13.61
CA HIS A 347 5.45 1.68 13.68
C HIS A 347 5.34 2.20 15.10
N PHE A 348 5.23 3.52 15.23
CA PHE A 348 4.95 4.22 16.47
C PHE A 348 3.80 5.18 16.24
N GLY A 349 2.72 5.04 17.01
CA GLY A 349 1.63 6.01 17.02
C GLY A 349 1.82 7.02 18.15
N MET A 350 1.87 8.30 17.81
CA MET A 350 2.08 9.40 18.76
C MET A 350 0.75 10.05 19.17
N TRP A 351 0.57 10.23 20.48
CA TRP A 351 -0.44 11.09 21.10
C TRP A 351 0.26 12.14 21.96
N ASN A 352 0.46 13.33 21.40
CA ASN A 352 1.14 14.44 22.06
C ASN A 352 2.54 14.08 22.61
N ASP A 353 2.63 13.76 23.90
CA ASP A 353 3.84 13.45 24.67
C ASP A 353 3.97 11.96 25.01
N THR A 354 3.05 11.13 24.50
CA THR A 354 3.06 9.67 24.68
C THR A 354 3.00 8.95 23.34
N TYR A 355 3.36 7.67 23.33
CA TYR A 355 3.28 6.85 22.13
C TYR A 355 2.92 5.41 22.46
N PHE A 356 2.42 4.72 21.45
CA PHE A 356 2.15 3.28 21.47
C PHE A 356 2.83 2.59 20.29
N THR A 357 2.99 1.29 20.42
CA THR A 357 3.56 0.37 19.44
C THR A 357 2.56 -0.74 19.15
N GLU A 358 2.99 -1.75 18.41
CA GLU A 358 2.25 -3.00 18.20
C GLU A 358 1.76 -3.66 19.50
N GLU A 359 2.56 -3.62 20.57
CA GLU A 359 2.28 -4.36 21.81
C GLU A 359 1.10 -3.75 22.60
N ASN A 360 0.80 -2.47 22.36
CA ASN A 360 -0.22 -1.72 23.07
C ASN A 360 -1.07 -0.84 22.12
N THR A 361 -1.33 -1.34 20.91
CA THR A 361 -2.12 -0.64 19.90
C THR A 361 -3.55 -0.33 20.40
N PRO A 362 -4.01 0.94 20.32
CA PRO A 362 -5.36 1.34 20.72
C PRO A 362 -6.45 0.72 19.83
N LYS A 363 -7.71 0.83 20.29
CA LYS A 363 -8.87 0.56 19.42
C LYS A 363 -9.03 1.69 18.41
N VAL A 364 -9.49 1.33 17.21
CA VAL A 364 -9.86 2.31 16.18
C VAL A 364 -10.87 3.30 16.75
N HIS A 365 -10.54 4.58 16.66
CA HIS A 365 -11.37 5.65 17.17
C HIS A 365 -11.06 6.95 16.42
N TYR A 366 -12.11 7.68 16.05
CA TYR A 366 -12.02 8.92 15.29
C TYR A 366 -12.61 10.06 16.13
N PRO A 367 -11.87 10.55 17.15
CA PRO A 367 -12.35 11.62 18.03
C PRO A 367 -12.60 12.91 17.24
N GLU A 368 -13.37 13.82 17.83
CA GLU A 368 -13.46 15.19 17.32
C GLU A 368 -12.06 15.79 17.20
N GLY A 369 -11.74 16.36 16.04
CA GLY A 369 -10.39 16.87 15.75
C GLY A 369 -9.44 15.87 15.08
N PHE A 370 -9.80 14.58 14.93
CA PHE A 370 -8.95 13.56 14.27
C PHE A 370 -8.45 13.97 12.88
N GLN A 371 -9.27 14.69 12.12
CA GLN A 371 -8.93 15.23 10.81
C GLN A 371 -8.77 16.76 10.80
N GLY A 372 -8.67 17.36 11.98
CA GLY A 372 -8.67 18.81 12.20
C GLY A 372 -7.29 19.47 12.10
N PRO A 373 -7.25 20.80 12.25
CA PRO A 373 -6.03 21.59 12.11
C PRO A 373 -5.22 21.76 13.39
N ASN A 374 -5.64 21.16 14.51
CA ASN A 374 -5.08 21.41 15.85
C ASN A 374 -4.63 20.10 16.50
N ILE A 375 -3.79 19.34 15.80
CA ILE A 375 -3.25 18.08 16.33
C ILE A 375 -2.04 18.41 17.22
N PRO A 376 -2.06 18.08 18.52
CA PRO A 376 -0.94 18.38 19.40
C PRO A 376 0.21 17.39 19.23
N ILE A 377 1.44 17.85 19.44
CA ILE A 377 2.65 17.02 19.47
C ILE A 377 3.71 17.64 20.38
N TYR A 378 4.36 16.81 21.20
CA TYR A 378 5.48 17.26 22.01
C TYR A 378 6.81 16.80 21.39
N GLY A 379 7.46 17.73 20.68
CA GLY A 379 8.71 17.53 19.93
C GLY A 379 9.80 16.74 20.67
N PRO A 380 10.11 17.04 21.94
CA PRO A 380 11.17 16.35 22.68
C PRO A 380 10.99 14.83 22.80
N VAL A 381 9.73 14.37 22.94
CA VAL A 381 9.45 12.92 23.01
C VAL A 381 9.69 12.26 21.67
N VAL A 382 9.32 12.92 20.56
CA VAL A 382 9.58 12.42 19.20
C VAL A 382 11.08 12.30 18.94
N ALA A 383 11.85 13.36 19.23
CA ALA A 383 13.30 13.35 19.03
C ALA A 383 13.99 12.23 19.84
N ASN A 384 13.62 12.07 21.12
CA ASN A 384 14.11 10.99 21.97
C ASN A 384 13.73 9.61 21.46
N LEU A 385 12.51 9.44 20.94
CA LEU A 385 12.06 8.18 20.35
C LEU A 385 12.90 7.81 19.11
N ILE A 386 13.14 8.77 18.21
CA ILE A 386 13.98 8.56 17.02
C ILE A 386 15.40 8.18 17.43
N GLU A 387 15.99 8.90 18.39
CA GLU A 387 17.31 8.60 18.91
C GLU A 387 17.40 7.18 19.45
N LYS A 388 16.47 6.80 20.34
CA LYS A 388 16.41 5.44 20.90
C LYS A 388 16.24 4.38 19.82
N ARG A 389 15.34 4.60 18.86
CA ARG A 389 15.07 3.65 17.77
C ARG A 389 16.32 3.36 16.94
N ILE A 390 17.09 4.40 16.63
CA ILE A 390 18.33 4.24 15.85
C ILE A 390 19.44 3.64 16.71
N MET A 391 19.61 4.09 17.95
CA MET A 391 20.72 3.67 18.84
C MET A 391 20.57 2.24 19.37
N GLN A 392 19.34 1.76 19.62
CA GLN A 392 19.11 0.39 20.10
C GLN A 392 19.55 -0.71 19.12
N GLU A 393 19.68 -0.36 17.84
CA GLU A 393 19.99 -1.30 16.76
C GLU A 393 21.39 -1.08 16.17
N GLN A 394 22.19 -0.18 16.78
CA GLN A 394 23.60 -0.07 16.43
C GLN A 394 24.35 -1.28 17.02
N PRO A 395 25.13 -2.01 16.19
CA PRO A 395 25.87 -3.19 16.63
C PRO A 395 26.99 -2.88 17.63
#